data_AF-A0A4R7C6H7-F1
#
_entry.id   AF-A0A4R7C6H7-F1
#
_cell.length_a   1.000
_cell.length_b   1.000
_cell.length_c   1.000
_cell.angle_alpha   90.00
_cell.angle_beta   90.00
_cell.angle_gamma   90.00
#
_symmetry.space_group_name_H-M   'P 1'
#
loop_
_entity.id
_entity.type
_entity.pdbx_description
1 polymer ?
#
loop_
_entity_poly.entity_id
_entity_poly.type
_entity_poly.pdbx_seq_one_letter_code
_entity_poly.pdbx_strand_id
1 'polypeptide(L)'
;MPEDTTQCIQARRAHALRRLVPIAVLALVAAVSGARAQHVEEKPDLGALFAEAGTTGTIVVHAYGRDTTVVSDEARARTPYSPSSTFKIPNTLLALRLGAASGMDEVFAPPAQPYLVRGKPILPPACDAPITLAAALVNSCIPVYQTIAGRIGVASYNEFLVRMNYGPAVVTDDTLDDFWLTGALKITAADQVGFLDRMLAGRLPFQTDHIEAMAQPLLQEESEKGRLYAKTGYVFTTTPELGWFVGWIRKDGAVTATFALNLDITKPEHARARKEIALKALKQLGLW
;
A
#
# COMPACT_ATOMS: atom_id res chain seq x y z
N MET A 1 -77.14 -5.60 50.17
CA MET A 1 -77.22 -6.78 51.04
C MET A 1 -75.80 -7.19 51.40
N PRO A 2 -75.58 -7.58 52.67
CA PRO A 2 -74.34 -7.49 53.43
C PRO A 2 -73.50 -8.78 53.22
N GLU A 3 -72.30 -9.04 53.73
CA GLU A 3 -71.71 -9.00 55.09
C GLU A 3 -70.18 -9.13 54.85
N ASP A 4 -69.30 -8.40 55.51
CA ASP A 4 -68.88 -8.43 56.93
C ASP A 4 -67.85 -9.53 57.27
N THR A 5 -66.74 -9.03 57.81
CA THR A 5 -65.74 -9.56 58.75
C THR A 5 -65.28 -11.04 58.76
N THR A 6 -63.94 -11.23 58.87
CA THR A 6 -63.24 -11.74 60.08
C THR A 6 -61.87 -12.35 59.71
N GLN A 7 -60.77 -11.61 59.93
CA GLN A 7 -59.64 -11.92 60.82
C GLN A 7 -59.16 -13.38 60.89
N CYS A 8 -57.87 -13.62 60.58
CA CYS A 8 -57.02 -14.34 61.52
C CYS A 8 -55.54 -13.95 61.37
N ILE A 9 -54.92 -13.79 62.54
CA ILE A 9 -53.58 -13.32 62.85
C ILE A 9 -52.59 -14.48 62.68
N GLN A 10 -51.39 -14.24 62.13
CA GLN A 10 -50.14 -14.60 62.81
C GLN A 10 -48.89 -14.03 62.11
N ALA A 11 -48.11 -13.32 62.92
CA ALA A 11 -46.87 -12.66 62.58
C ALA A 11 -45.71 -13.65 62.40
N ARG A 12 -44.80 -13.37 61.46
CA ARG A 12 -43.36 -13.63 61.62
C ARG A 12 -42.56 -12.54 60.89
N ARG A 13 -41.73 -11.84 61.68
CA ARG A 13 -40.75 -10.84 61.24
C ARG A 13 -39.66 -11.51 60.41
N ALA A 14 -39.24 -10.89 59.31
CA ALA A 14 -37.87 -10.94 58.82
C ALA A 14 -37.59 -9.72 57.94
N HIS A 15 -36.58 -8.95 58.33
CA HIS A 15 -36.00 -7.86 57.54
C HIS A 15 -35.44 -8.37 56.21
N ALA A 16 -35.69 -7.65 55.12
CA ALA A 16 -34.70 -7.50 54.05
C ALA A 16 -35.01 -6.28 53.17
N LEU A 17 -34.10 -5.32 53.25
CA LEU A 17 -33.80 -4.17 52.41
C LEU A 17 -34.63 -3.94 51.14
N ARG A 18 -35.24 -2.75 51.07
CA ARG A 18 -35.52 -2.02 49.82
C ARG A 18 -34.25 -1.97 48.95
N ARG A 19 -34.23 -2.66 47.82
CA ARG A 19 -33.29 -2.37 46.73
C ARG A 19 -33.94 -1.33 45.82
N LEU A 20 -33.57 -0.07 46.03
CA LEU A 20 -33.73 0.98 45.04
C LEU A 20 -32.86 0.61 43.84
N VAL A 21 -33.46 0.37 42.68
CA VAL A 21 -32.75 0.24 41.41
C VAL A 21 -32.45 1.67 40.93
N PRO A 22 -31.19 2.11 40.84
CA PRO A 22 -30.89 3.37 40.19
C PRO A 22 -31.00 3.16 38.68
N ILE A 23 -31.89 3.92 38.04
CA ILE A 23 -31.97 4.05 36.60
C ILE A 23 -30.69 4.77 36.16
N ALA A 24 -29.71 4.00 35.66
CA ALA A 24 -28.53 4.55 35.02
C ALA A 24 -28.93 5.03 33.62
N VAL A 25 -29.10 6.35 33.46
CA VAL A 25 -29.20 6.99 32.15
C VAL A 25 -27.80 6.95 31.52
N LEU A 26 -27.59 5.99 30.63
CA LEU A 26 -26.36 5.89 29.84
C LEU A 26 -26.44 6.92 28.70
N ALA A 27 -25.82 8.09 28.90
CA ALA A 27 -25.61 9.04 27.83
C ALA A 27 -24.56 8.48 26.86
N LEU A 28 -25.02 7.93 25.74
CA LEU A 28 -24.16 7.48 24.65
C LEU A 28 -23.59 8.72 23.94
N VAL A 29 -22.42 9.18 24.37
CA VAL A 29 -21.63 10.15 23.61
C VAL A 29 -21.09 9.42 22.39
N ALA A 30 -21.77 9.54 21.26
CA ALA A 30 -21.22 9.13 19.98
C ALA A 30 -20.00 10.03 19.71
N ALA A 31 -18.80 9.48 19.89
CA ALA A 31 -17.59 10.10 19.40
C ALA A 31 -17.67 10.08 17.87
N VAL A 32 -18.17 11.16 17.28
CA VAL A 32 -18.03 11.41 15.85
C VAL A 32 -16.54 11.68 15.63
N SER A 33 -15.79 10.63 15.32
CA SER A 33 -14.46 10.77 14.74
C SER A 33 -14.64 11.43 13.38
N GLY A 34 -14.63 12.76 13.36
CA GLY A 34 -14.56 13.52 12.11
C GLY A 34 -13.29 13.09 11.40
N ALA A 35 -13.43 12.30 10.33
CA ALA A 35 -12.35 12.11 9.37
C ALA A 35 -12.00 13.52 8.88
N ARG A 36 -10.90 14.08 9.38
CA ARG A 36 -10.37 15.34 8.87
C ARG A 36 -10.08 15.08 7.39
N ALA A 37 -10.81 15.76 6.51
CA ALA A 37 -10.50 15.68 5.09
C ALA A 37 -9.03 16.10 4.94
N GLN A 38 -8.18 15.18 4.49
CA GLN A 38 -6.78 15.50 4.23
C GLN A 38 -6.75 16.68 3.27
N HIS A 39 -6.02 17.74 3.62
CA HIS A 39 -5.90 18.91 2.77
C HIS A 39 -5.14 18.50 1.51
N VAL A 40 -5.84 18.47 0.37
CA VAL A 40 -5.23 18.24 -0.94
C VAL A 40 -4.90 19.59 -1.54
N GLU A 41 -3.61 19.83 -1.77
CA GLU A 41 -3.10 21.02 -2.44
C GLU A 41 -2.65 20.63 -3.86
N GLU A 42 -3.32 21.17 -4.87
CA GLU A 42 -2.83 21.04 -6.23
C GLU A 42 -1.64 21.98 -6.46
N LYS A 43 -0.54 21.43 -6.94
CA LYS A 43 0.71 22.14 -7.27
C LYS A 43 1.10 21.89 -8.73
N PRO A 44 0.49 22.61 -9.68
CA PRO A 44 0.74 22.41 -11.11
C PRO A 44 2.19 22.72 -11.53
N ASP A 45 2.94 23.48 -10.73
CA ASP A 45 4.37 23.73 -10.93
C ASP A 45 5.21 22.44 -10.88
N LEU A 46 4.79 21.44 -10.07
CA LEU A 46 5.38 20.11 -10.11
C LEU A 46 5.10 19.39 -11.45
N GLY A 47 4.03 19.77 -12.15
CA GLY A 47 3.69 19.29 -13.49
C GLY A 47 4.74 19.69 -14.55
N ALA A 48 5.40 20.84 -14.36
CA ALA A 48 6.45 21.32 -15.27
C ALA A 48 7.64 20.35 -15.35
N LEU A 49 7.93 19.60 -14.28
CA LEU A 49 9.00 18.60 -14.24
C LEU A 49 8.79 17.46 -15.26
N PHE A 50 7.54 17.10 -15.53
CA PHE A 50 7.19 16.10 -16.55
C PHE A 50 7.34 16.69 -17.95
N ALA A 51 6.89 17.93 -18.15
CA ALA A 51 7.02 18.65 -19.40
C ALA A 51 8.50 18.87 -19.80
N GLU A 52 9.36 19.24 -18.85
CA GLU A 52 10.83 19.33 -19.04
C GLU A 52 11.44 18.00 -19.49
N ALA A 53 10.91 16.88 -18.99
CA ALA A 53 11.34 15.54 -19.38
C ALA A 53 10.69 15.07 -20.69
N GLY A 54 9.82 15.87 -21.31
CA GLY A 54 9.12 15.51 -22.55
C GLY A 54 8.06 14.41 -22.37
N THR A 55 7.45 14.32 -21.19
CA THR A 55 6.41 13.33 -20.88
C THR A 55 5.22 13.96 -20.14
N THR A 56 4.17 13.18 -19.94
CA THR A 56 3.04 13.53 -19.05
C THR A 56 3.00 12.56 -17.88
N GLY A 57 2.53 13.03 -16.73
CA GLY A 57 2.57 12.26 -15.49
C GLY A 57 1.94 12.99 -14.33
N THR A 58 1.91 12.32 -13.19
CA THR A 58 1.46 12.88 -11.92
C THR A 58 2.37 12.41 -10.80
N ILE A 59 2.54 13.25 -9.79
CA ILE A 59 3.09 12.88 -8.50
C ILE A 59 2.11 13.27 -7.40
N VAL A 60 1.87 12.34 -6.48
CA VAL A 60 1.17 12.56 -5.22
C VAL A 60 2.19 12.43 -4.10
N VAL A 61 2.21 13.38 -3.17
CA VAL A 61 3.09 13.37 -2.00
C VAL A 61 2.28 13.69 -0.76
N HIS A 62 2.24 12.79 0.22
CA HIS A 62 1.71 13.10 1.54
C HIS A 62 2.86 13.48 2.48
N ALA A 63 2.87 14.72 2.95
CA ALA A 63 3.89 15.28 3.83
C ALA A 63 3.39 15.33 5.29
N TYR A 64 3.91 14.43 6.13
CA TYR A 64 3.43 14.25 7.51
C TYR A 64 3.64 15.47 8.40
N GLY A 65 4.74 16.21 8.23
CA GLY A 65 5.02 17.41 9.03
C GLY A 65 4.01 18.56 8.81
N ARG A 66 3.25 18.53 7.70
CA ARG A 66 2.23 19.53 7.34
C ARG A 66 0.81 18.95 7.28
N ASP A 67 0.66 17.65 7.45
CA ASP A 67 -0.60 16.91 7.22
C ASP A 67 -1.28 17.31 5.89
N THR A 68 -0.48 17.46 4.84
CA THR A 68 -0.91 17.94 3.52
C THR A 68 -0.55 16.92 2.45
N THR A 69 -1.50 16.64 1.58
CA THR A 69 -1.28 15.88 0.35
C THR A 69 -1.12 16.85 -0.80
N VAL A 70 0.03 16.81 -1.47
CA VAL A 70 0.31 17.62 -2.66
C VAL A 70 0.12 16.74 -3.90
N VAL A 71 -0.51 17.28 -4.93
CA VAL A 71 -0.72 16.60 -6.21
C VAL A 71 -0.36 17.50 -7.40
N SER A 72 0.36 16.98 -8.39
CA SER A 72 0.73 17.77 -9.58
C SER A 72 -0.34 17.79 -10.68
N ASP A 73 -1.13 16.73 -10.76
CA ASP A 73 -2.27 16.56 -11.67
C ASP A 73 -3.28 15.66 -10.97
N GLU A 74 -4.38 16.25 -10.45
CA GLU A 74 -5.37 15.52 -9.67
C GLU A 74 -6.15 14.50 -10.52
N ALA A 75 -6.49 14.87 -11.75
CA ALA A 75 -7.24 13.99 -12.65
C ALA A 75 -6.46 12.70 -12.90
N ARG A 76 -5.17 12.82 -13.27
CA ARG A 76 -4.31 11.66 -13.49
C ARG A 76 -3.96 10.93 -12.20
N ALA A 77 -3.86 11.62 -11.07
CA ALA A 77 -3.62 10.98 -9.77
C ALA A 77 -4.73 10.01 -9.35
N ARG A 78 -5.96 10.24 -9.83
CA ARG A 78 -7.15 9.40 -9.61
C ARG A 78 -7.41 8.40 -10.74
N THR A 79 -6.61 8.39 -11.80
CA THR A 79 -6.72 7.40 -12.87
C THR A 79 -6.11 6.07 -12.43
N PRO A 80 -6.88 4.96 -12.49
CA PRO A 80 -6.40 3.66 -12.06
C PRO A 80 -5.55 2.99 -13.15
N TYR A 81 -4.36 2.51 -12.78
CA TYR A 81 -3.48 1.74 -13.67
C TYR A 81 -3.05 0.43 -13.03
N SER A 82 -2.52 -0.50 -13.82
CA SER A 82 -1.85 -1.68 -13.27
C SER A 82 -0.72 -1.26 -12.32
N PRO A 83 -0.61 -1.83 -11.11
CA PRO A 83 0.52 -1.54 -10.22
C PRO A 83 1.84 -2.07 -10.79
N SER A 84 1.79 -3.10 -11.65
CA SER A 84 2.98 -3.80 -12.13
C SER A 84 3.91 -4.14 -10.95
N SER A 85 5.21 -3.87 -11.07
CA SER A 85 6.20 -4.22 -10.06
C SER A 85 6.09 -3.42 -8.75
N THR A 86 5.22 -2.42 -8.61
CA THR A 86 4.98 -1.81 -7.29
C THR A 86 4.22 -2.77 -6.37
N PHE A 87 3.43 -3.70 -6.93
CA PHE A 87 2.73 -4.74 -6.17
C PHE A 87 3.70 -5.69 -5.45
N LYS A 88 4.99 -5.69 -5.81
CA LYS A 88 6.02 -6.45 -5.09
C LYS A 88 6.17 -6.00 -3.63
N ILE A 89 5.76 -4.77 -3.27
CA ILE A 89 5.68 -4.33 -1.87
C ILE A 89 4.68 -5.19 -1.08
N PRO A 90 3.36 -5.14 -1.33
CA PRO A 90 2.41 -6.00 -0.61
C PRO A 90 2.65 -7.49 -0.85
N ASN A 91 3.10 -7.90 -2.05
CA ASN A 91 3.37 -9.31 -2.33
C ASN A 91 4.51 -9.89 -1.46
N THR A 92 5.57 -9.12 -1.22
CA THR A 92 6.66 -9.53 -0.31
C THR A 92 6.15 -9.64 1.13
N LEU A 93 5.34 -8.67 1.58
CA LEU A 93 4.78 -8.69 2.93
C LEU A 93 3.82 -9.88 3.15
N LEU A 94 3.03 -10.23 2.14
CA LEU A 94 2.20 -11.44 2.16
C LEU A 94 3.04 -12.70 2.16
N ALA A 95 4.11 -12.76 1.37
CA ALA A 95 5.01 -13.90 1.32
C ALA A 95 5.61 -14.20 2.71
N LEU A 96 6.10 -13.16 3.39
CA LEU A 96 6.64 -13.28 4.75
C LEU A 96 5.54 -13.65 5.76
N ARG A 97 4.38 -12.98 5.69
CA ARG A 97 3.26 -13.21 6.62
C ARG A 97 2.71 -14.64 6.55
N LEU A 98 2.58 -15.17 5.34
CA LEU A 98 1.92 -16.46 5.10
C LEU A 98 2.93 -17.62 5.04
N GLY A 99 4.23 -17.36 5.25
CA GLY A 99 5.28 -18.36 5.09
C GLY A 99 5.46 -18.84 3.65
N ALA A 100 4.99 -18.05 2.67
CA ALA A 100 5.21 -18.31 1.25
C ALA A 100 6.67 -18.03 0.83
N ALA A 101 7.42 -17.32 1.67
CA ALA A 101 8.87 -17.30 1.68
C ALA A 101 9.41 -17.49 3.09
N SER A 102 10.53 -18.19 3.24
CA SER A 102 11.19 -18.42 4.55
C SER A 102 11.90 -17.17 5.09
N GLY A 103 12.14 -16.19 4.23
CA GLY A 103 12.74 -14.91 4.57
C GLY A 103 13.26 -14.17 3.34
N MET A 104 13.85 -13.00 3.55
CA MET A 104 14.41 -12.18 2.47
C MET A 104 15.64 -12.84 1.80
N ASP A 105 16.29 -13.78 2.47
CA ASP A 105 17.45 -14.51 1.99
C ASP A 105 17.09 -15.85 1.31
N GLU A 106 15.80 -16.21 1.21
CA GLU A 106 15.40 -17.39 0.46
C GLU A 106 15.85 -17.27 -1.00
N VAL A 107 16.56 -18.29 -1.49
CA VAL A 107 17.04 -18.36 -2.87
C VAL A 107 16.02 -19.05 -3.75
N PHE A 108 15.63 -18.39 -4.83
CA PHE A 108 14.76 -18.90 -5.87
C PHE A 108 15.59 -19.39 -7.05
N ALA A 109 15.16 -20.51 -7.65
CA ALA A 109 15.75 -21.04 -8.87
C ALA A 109 15.52 -20.10 -10.07
N PRO A 110 16.42 -20.07 -11.06
CA PRO A 110 16.19 -19.32 -12.29
C PRO A 110 14.99 -19.88 -13.07
N PRO A 111 14.30 -19.04 -13.87
CA PRO A 111 13.26 -19.53 -14.78
C PRO A 111 13.88 -20.40 -15.87
N ALA A 112 13.08 -21.27 -16.49
CA ALA A 112 13.54 -22.12 -17.59
C ALA A 112 13.93 -21.30 -18.84
N GLN A 113 13.34 -20.12 -19.02
CA GLN A 113 13.60 -19.19 -20.10
C GLN A 113 13.49 -17.74 -19.59
N PRO A 114 14.20 -16.77 -20.22
CA PRO A 114 14.05 -15.37 -19.88
C PRO A 114 12.60 -14.88 -20.03
N TYR A 115 12.19 -13.93 -19.19
CA TYR A 115 10.86 -13.34 -19.29
C TYR A 115 10.78 -12.38 -20.50
N LEU A 116 9.94 -12.72 -21.47
CA LEU A 116 9.82 -11.98 -22.73
C LEU A 116 8.55 -11.13 -22.78
N VAL A 117 8.68 -9.90 -23.27
CA VAL A 117 7.55 -9.06 -23.68
C VAL A 117 7.73 -8.73 -25.16
N ARG A 118 6.71 -9.02 -25.98
CA ARG A 118 6.77 -8.87 -27.45
C ARG A 118 8.02 -9.53 -28.07
N GLY A 119 8.36 -10.72 -27.58
CA GLY A 119 9.50 -11.51 -28.05
C GLY A 119 10.89 -11.01 -27.62
N LYS A 120 10.98 -10.03 -26.70
CA LYS A 120 12.25 -9.49 -26.21
C LYS A 120 12.38 -9.61 -24.70
N PRO A 121 13.56 -9.95 -24.16
CA PRO A 121 13.80 -9.87 -22.72
C PRO A 121 13.59 -8.45 -22.20
N ILE A 122 12.85 -8.31 -21.10
CA ILE A 122 12.58 -7.01 -20.46
C ILE A 122 13.21 -6.89 -19.06
N LEU A 123 13.63 -8.02 -18.48
CA LEU A 123 14.20 -8.06 -17.13
C LEU A 123 15.74 -8.04 -17.16
N PRO A 124 16.40 -7.57 -16.09
CA PRO A 124 17.85 -7.65 -15.97
C PRO A 124 18.35 -9.11 -15.94
N PRO A 125 19.59 -9.38 -16.36
CA PRO A 125 20.18 -10.74 -16.34
C PRO A 125 20.19 -11.41 -14.96
N ALA A 126 20.17 -10.61 -13.88
CA ALA A 126 20.06 -11.12 -12.51
C ALA A 126 18.81 -11.99 -12.29
N CYS A 127 17.74 -11.77 -13.07
CA CYS A 127 16.51 -12.54 -12.97
C CYS A 127 16.56 -13.91 -13.66
N ASP A 128 17.64 -14.19 -14.40
CA ASP A 128 17.88 -15.46 -15.11
C ASP A 128 18.89 -16.36 -14.38
N ALA A 129 19.20 -16.03 -13.12
CA ALA A 129 20.13 -16.75 -12.24
C ALA A 129 19.48 -17.04 -10.87
N PRO A 130 20.04 -17.96 -10.06
CA PRO A 130 19.63 -18.10 -8.67
C PRO A 130 19.71 -16.75 -7.93
N ILE A 131 18.63 -16.38 -7.25
CA ILE A 131 18.49 -15.03 -6.68
C ILE A 131 17.72 -15.07 -5.36
N THR A 132 18.14 -14.24 -4.39
CA THR A 132 17.41 -14.09 -3.12
C THR A 132 16.12 -13.28 -3.32
N LEU A 133 15.14 -13.42 -2.42
CA LEU A 133 13.94 -12.56 -2.43
C LEU A 133 14.30 -11.06 -2.37
N ALA A 134 15.28 -10.68 -1.54
CA ALA A 134 15.78 -9.31 -1.46
C ALA A 134 16.29 -8.80 -2.83
N ALA A 135 17.14 -9.58 -3.49
CA ALA A 135 17.68 -9.20 -4.80
C ALA A 135 16.60 -9.23 -5.89
N ALA A 136 15.64 -10.15 -5.83
CA ALA A 136 14.51 -10.21 -6.75
C ALA A 136 13.58 -9.01 -6.62
N LEU A 137 13.38 -8.51 -5.40
CA LEU A 137 12.62 -7.29 -5.12
C LEU A 137 13.28 -6.07 -5.79
N VAL A 138 14.60 -5.91 -5.64
CA VAL A 138 15.39 -4.83 -6.27
C VAL A 138 15.32 -4.92 -7.79
N ASN A 139 15.64 -6.09 -8.34
CA ASN A 139 15.75 -6.31 -9.79
C ASN A 139 14.39 -6.52 -10.48
N SER A 140 13.29 -6.44 -9.72
CA SER A 140 11.93 -6.59 -10.22
C SER A 140 11.66 -7.94 -10.91
N CYS A 141 12.32 -9.01 -10.47
CA CYS A 141 12.26 -10.32 -11.13
C CYS A 141 10.86 -10.92 -11.08
N ILE A 142 10.13 -10.85 -12.20
CA ILE A 142 8.74 -11.32 -12.28
C ILE A 142 8.62 -12.81 -11.92
N PRO A 143 9.45 -13.74 -12.43
CA PRO A 143 9.28 -15.18 -12.16
C PRO A 143 9.33 -15.58 -10.68
N VAL A 144 10.14 -14.89 -9.87
CA VAL A 144 10.18 -15.09 -8.40
C VAL A 144 8.82 -14.77 -7.78
N TYR A 145 8.22 -13.65 -8.19
CA TYR A 145 6.92 -13.23 -7.65
C TYR A 145 5.74 -14.05 -8.20
N GLN A 146 5.88 -14.65 -9.38
CA GLN A 146 4.94 -15.65 -9.89
C GLN A 146 4.99 -16.93 -9.06
N THR A 147 6.19 -17.39 -8.71
CA THR A 147 6.38 -18.52 -7.79
C THR A 147 5.76 -18.25 -6.42
N ILE A 148 6.03 -17.06 -5.86
CA ILE A 148 5.41 -16.61 -4.61
C ILE A 148 3.89 -16.55 -4.72
N ALA A 149 3.35 -16.08 -5.85
CA ALA A 149 1.92 -16.02 -6.04
C ALA A 149 1.26 -17.39 -6.01
N GLY A 150 1.87 -18.39 -6.64
CA GLY A 150 1.45 -19.79 -6.53
C GLY A 150 1.45 -20.31 -5.09
N ARG A 151 2.43 -19.91 -4.28
CA ARG A 151 2.52 -20.30 -2.85
C ARG A 151 1.49 -19.58 -1.97
N ILE A 152 1.16 -18.32 -2.27
CA ILE A 152 0.15 -17.53 -1.54
C ILE A 152 -1.27 -18.02 -1.85
N GLY A 153 -1.55 -18.30 -3.13
CA GLY A 153 -2.81 -18.83 -3.61
C GLY A 153 -3.94 -17.80 -3.72
N VAL A 154 -4.96 -18.17 -4.51
CA VAL A 154 -6.10 -17.32 -4.89
C VAL A 154 -6.88 -16.80 -3.69
N ALA A 155 -7.22 -17.68 -2.74
CA ALA A 155 -8.05 -17.32 -1.58
C ALA A 155 -7.38 -16.22 -0.74
N SER A 156 -6.08 -16.39 -0.44
CA SER A 156 -5.29 -15.42 0.30
C SER A 156 -5.23 -14.07 -0.42
N TYR A 157 -5.00 -14.05 -1.75
CA TYR A 157 -4.96 -12.78 -2.47
C TYR A 157 -6.29 -12.04 -2.42
N ASN A 158 -7.41 -12.73 -2.69
CA ASN A 158 -8.72 -12.11 -2.62
C ASN A 158 -9.04 -11.55 -1.23
N GLU A 159 -8.67 -12.28 -0.16
CA GLU A 159 -8.83 -11.79 1.20
C GLU A 159 -7.96 -10.55 1.47
N PHE A 160 -6.66 -10.61 1.17
CA PHE A 160 -5.73 -9.57 1.56
C PHE A 160 -5.84 -8.32 0.71
N LEU A 161 -6.21 -8.41 -0.57
CA LEU A 161 -6.50 -7.22 -1.39
C LEU A 161 -7.63 -6.38 -0.78
N VAL A 162 -8.67 -7.04 -0.27
CA VAL A 162 -9.77 -6.38 0.48
C VAL A 162 -9.24 -5.81 1.80
N ARG A 163 -8.53 -6.60 2.62
CA ARG A 163 -8.00 -6.14 3.92
C ARG A 163 -7.05 -4.95 3.80
N MET A 164 -6.24 -4.90 2.74
CA MET A 164 -5.33 -3.80 2.48
C MET A 164 -6.01 -2.58 1.85
N ASN A 165 -7.23 -2.76 1.33
CA ASN A 165 -7.89 -1.84 0.41
C ASN A 165 -6.92 -1.45 -0.73
N TYR A 166 -6.35 -2.47 -1.41
CA TYR A 166 -5.34 -2.29 -2.47
C TYR A 166 -5.95 -2.57 -3.83
N GLY A 167 -6.69 -1.59 -4.36
CA GLY A 167 -7.32 -1.70 -5.67
C GLY A 167 -8.44 -2.76 -5.76
N PRO A 168 -9.47 -2.55 -6.58
CA PRO A 168 -10.44 -3.62 -6.85
C PRO A 168 -9.80 -4.66 -7.78
N ALA A 169 -9.85 -5.93 -7.38
CA ALA A 169 -9.56 -7.06 -8.25
C ALA A 169 -10.20 -8.34 -7.71
N VAL A 170 -10.47 -9.28 -8.60
CA VAL A 170 -10.75 -10.67 -8.26
C VAL A 170 -9.65 -11.51 -8.89
N VAL A 171 -8.91 -12.24 -8.07
CA VAL A 171 -7.90 -13.19 -8.54
C VAL A 171 -8.57 -14.55 -8.75
N THR A 172 -8.21 -15.21 -9.83
CA THR A 172 -8.64 -16.57 -10.20
C THR A 172 -7.41 -17.45 -10.41
N ASP A 173 -7.58 -18.76 -10.55
CA ASP A 173 -6.46 -19.65 -10.86
C ASP A 173 -5.77 -19.25 -12.18
N ASP A 174 -6.56 -18.84 -13.19
CA ASP A 174 -6.06 -18.42 -14.51
C ASP A 174 -5.26 -17.11 -14.50
N THR A 175 -5.39 -16.31 -13.43
CA THR A 175 -4.75 -14.98 -13.31
C THR A 175 -3.78 -14.90 -12.13
N LEU A 176 -3.57 -16.01 -11.42
CA LEU A 176 -2.86 -16.05 -10.15
C LEU A 176 -1.45 -15.47 -10.24
N ASP A 177 -0.76 -15.67 -11.36
CA ASP A 177 0.61 -15.26 -11.57
C ASP A 177 0.78 -13.97 -12.41
N ASP A 178 -0.31 -13.31 -12.81
CA ASP A 178 -0.25 -12.13 -13.66
C ASP A 178 -1.28 -11.03 -13.35
N PHE A 179 -2.13 -11.21 -12.33
CA PHE A 179 -3.22 -10.27 -12.02
C PHE A 179 -2.77 -8.82 -11.77
N TRP A 180 -1.53 -8.63 -11.30
CA TRP A 180 -0.90 -7.32 -11.07
C TRP A 180 -0.09 -6.81 -12.27
N LEU A 181 0.09 -7.59 -13.33
CA LEU A 181 0.81 -7.24 -14.55
C LEU A 181 -0.19 -6.84 -15.64
N THR A 182 -0.91 -7.85 -16.13
CA THR A 182 -1.82 -7.86 -17.28
C THR A 182 -3.27 -7.97 -16.84
N GLY A 183 -3.53 -8.46 -15.63
CA GLY A 183 -4.89 -8.68 -15.15
C GLY A 183 -5.62 -7.45 -14.61
N ALA A 184 -6.66 -7.75 -13.83
CA ALA A 184 -7.70 -6.81 -13.44
C ALA A 184 -7.27 -5.83 -12.32
N LEU A 185 -6.20 -6.11 -11.59
CA LEU A 185 -5.79 -5.23 -10.48
C LEU A 185 -5.36 -3.88 -11.02
N LYS A 186 -6.06 -2.83 -10.59
CA LYS A 186 -5.71 -1.44 -10.84
C LYS A 186 -5.66 -0.65 -9.53
N ILE A 187 -4.78 0.34 -9.50
CA ILE A 187 -4.62 1.25 -8.36
C ILE A 187 -4.28 2.66 -8.88
N THR A 188 -4.75 3.68 -8.17
CA THR A 188 -4.46 5.08 -8.47
C THR A 188 -3.17 5.53 -7.78
N ALA A 189 -2.59 6.67 -8.17
CA ALA A 189 -1.42 7.22 -7.46
C ALA A 189 -1.79 7.65 -6.03
N ALA A 190 -3.00 8.19 -5.85
CA ALA A 190 -3.53 8.53 -4.54
C ALA A 190 -3.69 7.28 -3.65
N ASP A 191 -4.19 6.18 -4.20
CA ASP A 191 -4.37 4.92 -3.44
C ASP A 191 -3.02 4.25 -3.11
N GLN A 192 -1.99 4.40 -3.94
CA GLN A 192 -0.63 3.95 -3.62
C GLN A 192 -0.09 4.68 -2.38
N VAL A 193 -0.25 6.01 -2.34
CA VAL A 193 0.11 6.83 -1.16
C VAL A 193 -0.69 6.40 0.06
N GLY A 194 -2.02 6.28 -0.07
CA GLY A 194 -2.87 5.85 1.03
C GLY A 194 -2.54 4.44 1.54
N PHE A 195 -2.17 3.51 0.66
CA PHE A 195 -1.69 2.19 1.05
C PHE A 195 -0.39 2.29 1.87
N LEU A 196 0.59 3.05 1.40
CA LEU A 196 1.85 3.26 2.12
C LEU A 196 1.60 3.89 3.50
N ASP A 197 0.72 4.88 3.58
CA ASP A 197 0.39 5.54 4.85
C ASP A 197 -0.19 4.56 5.88
N ARG A 198 -1.14 3.71 5.44
CA ARG A 198 -1.74 2.68 6.31
C ARG A 198 -0.71 1.62 6.70
N MET A 199 0.10 1.17 5.75
CA MET A 199 1.15 0.18 5.99
C MET A 199 2.15 0.67 7.04
N LEU A 200 2.71 1.86 6.82
CA LEU A 200 3.76 2.43 7.66
C LEU A 200 3.25 2.90 9.03
N ALA A 201 1.96 3.22 9.15
CA ALA A 201 1.31 3.50 10.42
C ALA A 201 0.90 2.25 11.20
N GLY A 202 1.23 1.04 10.73
CA GLY A 202 0.86 -0.23 11.38
C GLY A 202 -0.65 -0.52 11.36
N ARG A 203 -1.38 0.08 10.40
CA ARG A 203 -2.85 -0.08 10.26
C ARG A 203 -3.25 -1.20 9.30
N LEU A 204 -2.27 -1.91 8.75
CA LEU A 204 -2.46 -3.10 7.91
C LEU A 204 -2.00 -4.35 8.66
N PRO A 205 -2.47 -5.56 8.29
CA PRO A 205 -2.14 -6.80 8.99
C PRO A 205 -0.71 -7.29 8.69
N PHE A 206 0.30 -6.42 8.77
CA PHE A 206 1.70 -6.76 8.56
C PHE A 206 2.49 -6.49 9.85
N GLN A 207 3.41 -7.39 10.15
CA GLN A 207 4.31 -7.22 11.29
C GLN A 207 5.37 -6.17 10.95
N THR A 208 5.80 -5.41 11.95
CA THR A 208 6.82 -4.35 11.77
C THR A 208 8.13 -4.90 11.24
N ASP A 209 8.57 -6.07 11.72
CA ASP A 209 9.78 -6.75 11.24
C ASP A 209 9.72 -7.12 9.76
N HIS A 210 8.56 -7.57 9.25
CA HIS A 210 8.34 -7.83 7.83
C HIS A 210 8.42 -6.56 6.99
N ILE A 211 7.87 -5.45 7.51
CA ILE A 211 7.96 -4.13 6.85
C ILE A 211 9.42 -3.67 6.79
N GLU A 212 10.18 -3.79 7.88
CA GLU A 212 11.59 -3.44 7.90
C GLU A 212 12.41 -4.33 6.95
N ALA A 213 12.23 -5.65 6.99
CA ALA A 213 12.95 -6.59 6.13
C ALA A 213 12.68 -6.33 4.63
N MET A 214 11.43 -6.02 4.26
CA MET A 214 11.05 -5.64 2.90
C MET A 214 11.59 -4.26 2.52
N ALA A 215 11.62 -3.30 3.44
CA ALA A 215 12.08 -1.93 3.21
C ALA A 215 13.58 -1.84 2.93
N GLN A 216 14.42 -2.58 3.67
CA GLN A 216 15.88 -2.52 3.57
C GLN A 216 16.40 -2.56 2.12
N PRO A 217 16.07 -3.57 1.28
CA PRO A 217 16.53 -3.62 -0.10
C PRO A 217 15.96 -2.51 -1.00
N LEU A 218 14.89 -1.82 -0.60
CA LEU A 218 14.30 -0.72 -1.36
C LEU A 218 14.98 0.63 -1.15
N LEU A 219 16.01 0.72 -0.28
CA LEU A 219 16.77 1.95 -0.05
C LEU A 219 17.35 2.46 -1.38
N GLN A 220 17.05 3.71 -1.71
CA GLN A 220 17.49 4.38 -2.93
C GLN A 220 18.61 5.38 -2.67
N GLU A 221 18.45 6.19 -1.61
CA GLU A 221 19.37 7.25 -1.23
C GLU A 221 19.32 7.49 0.29
N GLU A 222 20.44 7.92 0.85
CA GLU A 222 20.58 8.35 2.24
C GLU A 222 21.27 9.71 2.26
N SER A 223 20.75 10.64 3.07
CA SER A 223 21.26 12.00 3.24
C SER A 223 20.92 12.54 4.63
N GLU A 224 21.29 13.79 4.92
CA GLU A 224 20.89 14.49 6.16
C GLU A 224 19.36 14.68 6.30
N LYS A 225 18.61 14.50 5.21
CA LYS A 225 17.14 14.51 5.20
C LYS A 225 16.53 13.16 5.57
N GLY A 226 17.35 12.10 5.63
CA GLY A 226 16.94 10.76 6.01
C GLY A 226 17.22 9.73 4.92
N ARG A 227 16.40 8.69 4.86
CA ARG A 227 16.48 7.58 3.93
C ARG A 227 15.25 7.52 3.04
N LEU A 228 15.46 7.46 1.73
CA LEU A 228 14.41 7.32 0.74
C LEU A 228 14.34 5.87 0.28
N TYR A 229 13.16 5.26 0.42
CA TYR A 229 12.87 3.89 -0.01
C TYR A 229 11.85 3.95 -1.14
N ALA A 230 12.05 3.18 -2.20
CA ALA A 230 11.08 3.17 -3.29
C ALA A 230 11.13 1.89 -4.14
N LYS A 231 10.00 1.61 -4.78
CA LYS A 231 9.85 0.56 -5.78
C LYS A 231 9.43 1.15 -7.12
N THR A 232 10.13 0.73 -8.17
CA THR A 232 9.76 1.00 -9.56
C THR A 232 8.66 0.06 -10.07
N GLY A 233 7.87 0.53 -11.02
CA GLY A 233 6.93 -0.28 -11.82
C GLY A 233 6.98 0.08 -13.30
N TYR A 234 6.67 -0.87 -14.16
CA TYR A 234 6.67 -0.70 -15.62
C TYR A 234 5.47 -1.43 -16.23
N VAL A 235 4.51 -0.68 -16.74
CA VAL A 235 3.27 -1.19 -17.33
C VAL A 235 3.46 -1.20 -18.86
N PHE A 236 3.68 -2.38 -19.42
CA PHE A 236 3.90 -2.60 -20.86
C PHE A 236 2.60 -2.93 -21.64
N THR A 237 1.45 -2.88 -20.96
CA THR A 237 0.13 -3.28 -21.50
C THR A 237 -0.73 -2.09 -21.94
N THR A 238 -0.27 -0.86 -21.71
CA THR A 238 -0.94 0.38 -22.13
C THR A 238 -0.22 1.01 -23.32
N THR A 239 -0.90 1.93 -24.01
CA THR A 239 -0.28 2.80 -25.03
C THR A 239 -0.67 4.25 -24.74
N PRO A 240 0.28 5.14 -24.39
CA PRO A 240 1.70 4.84 -24.13
C PRO A 240 1.89 3.87 -22.95
N GLU A 241 3.07 3.24 -22.88
CA GLU A 241 3.46 2.45 -21.71
C GLU A 241 3.61 3.38 -20.48
N LEU A 242 3.56 2.84 -19.27
CA LEU A 242 3.54 3.66 -18.06
C LEU A 242 4.61 3.23 -17.05
N GLY A 243 5.20 4.22 -16.40
CA GLY A 243 6.25 4.04 -15.40
C GLY A 243 5.82 4.49 -14.01
N TRP A 244 6.00 3.65 -13.00
CA TRP A 244 5.78 3.98 -11.59
C TRP A 244 7.08 4.19 -10.81
N PHE A 245 7.05 5.10 -9.84
CA PHE A 245 8.02 5.18 -8.74
C PHE A 245 7.29 5.55 -7.44
N VAL A 246 7.20 4.59 -6.53
CA VAL A 246 6.34 4.65 -5.34
C VAL A 246 7.20 4.40 -4.11
N GLY A 247 7.11 5.24 -3.09
CA GLY A 247 8.06 5.20 -2.00
C GLY A 247 7.74 6.10 -0.80
N TRP A 248 8.67 6.15 0.14
CA TRP A 248 8.55 6.94 1.36
C TRP A 248 9.92 7.40 1.86
N ILE A 249 9.91 8.41 2.72
CA ILE A 249 11.10 8.97 3.38
C ILE A 249 10.98 8.71 4.88
N ARG A 250 12.06 8.23 5.48
CA ARG A 250 12.21 8.14 6.94
C ARG A 250 13.37 8.98 7.43
N LYS A 251 13.15 9.73 8.50
CA LYS A 251 14.17 10.46 9.22
C LYS A 251 14.04 10.17 10.71
N ASP A 252 15.15 9.81 11.36
CA ASP A 252 15.21 9.54 12.79
C ASP A 252 14.14 8.52 13.27
N GLY A 253 13.88 7.50 12.44
CA GLY A 253 12.87 6.46 12.69
C GLY A 253 11.43 6.85 12.34
N ALA A 254 11.14 8.13 12.10
CA ALA A 254 9.81 8.61 11.73
C ALA A 254 9.63 8.71 10.21
N VAL A 255 8.43 8.39 9.72
CA VAL A 255 8.05 8.63 8.32
C VAL A 255 7.73 10.12 8.14
N THR A 256 8.42 10.77 7.21
CA THR A 256 8.25 12.21 6.95
C THR A 256 7.43 12.48 5.69
N ALA A 257 7.48 11.59 4.71
CA ALA A 257 6.66 11.65 3.52
C ALA A 257 6.43 10.28 2.89
N THR A 258 5.28 10.10 2.23
CA THR A 258 5.00 9.03 1.26
C THR A 258 4.71 9.65 -0.09
N PHE A 259 5.02 8.95 -1.18
CA PHE A 259 4.80 9.46 -2.52
C PHE A 259 4.52 8.36 -3.53
N ALA A 260 3.80 8.72 -4.59
CA ALA A 260 3.60 7.90 -5.76
C ALA A 260 3.65 8.76 -7.01
N LEU A 261 4.55 8.41 -7.93
CA LEU A 261 4.67 9.03 -9.24
C LEU A 261 4.30 8.02 -10.32
N ASN A 262 3.49 8.42 -11.30
CA ASN A 262 3.46 7.75 -12.60
C ASN A 262 3.69 8.72 -13.76
N LEU A 263 4.27 8.21 -14.86
CA LEU A 263 4.47 8.96 -16.10
C LEU A 263 4.32 8.06 -17.32
N ASP A 264 4.10 8.66 -18.48
CA ASP A 264 4.12 7.96 -19.76
C ASP A 264 5.55 7.64 -20.20
N ILE A 265 5.78 6.42 -20.63
CA ILE A 265 7.04 5.96 -21.22
C ILE A 265 6.84 5.88 -22.73
N THR A 266 7.26 6.95 -23.41
CA THR A 266 7.31 7.03 -24.88
C THR A 266 8.72 6.89 -25.42
N LYS A 267 9.73 6.99 -24.55
CA LYS A 267 11.15 6.85 -24.86
C LYS A 267 11.92 6.15 -23.72
N PRO A 268 13.03 5.46 -24.00
CA PRO A 268 13.80 4.73 -22.98
C PRO A 268 14.24 5.58 -21.77
N GLU A 269 14.59 6.85 -22.00
CA GLU A 269 15.04 7.78 -20.96
C GLU A 269 13.97 8.06 -19.89
N HIS A 270 12.68 7.90 -20.22
CA HIS A 270 11.59 8.11 -19.25
C HIS A 270 11.62 7.09 -18.12
N ALA A 271 12.19 5.89 -18.36
CA ALA A 271 12.37 4.89 -17.31
C ALA A 271 13.31 5.41 -16.20
N ARG A 272 14.34 6.19 -16.54
CA ARG A 272 15.20 6.85 -15.55
C ARG A 272 14.53 8.09 -14.97
N ALA A 273 13.82 8.85 -15.80
CA ALA A 273 13.14 10.09 -15.41
C ALA A 273 12.17 9.93 -14.23
N ARG A 274 11.57 8.74 -14.05
CA ARG A 274 10.70 8.44 -12.90
C ARG A 274 11.33 8.82 -11.55
N LYS A 275 12.58 8.36 -11.31
CA LYS A 275 13.30 8.66 -10.07
C LYS A 275 13.70 10.13 -10.03
N GLU A 276 14.20 10.66 -11.14
CA GLU A 276 14.72 12.04 -11.22
C GLU A 276 13.63 13.09 -10.96
N ILE A 277 12.45 12.92 -11.57
CA ILE A 277 11.30 13.81 -11.37
C ILE A 277 10.82 13.71 -9.92
N ALA A 278 10.71 12.50 -9.35
CA ALA A 278 10.29 12.34 -7.97
C ALA A 278 11.25 13.05 -7.00
N LEU A 279 12.56 12.89 -7.18
CA LEU A 279 13.56 13.57 -6.34
C LEU A 279 13.53 15.09 -6.52
N LYS A 280 13.36 15.60 -7.75
CA LYS A 280 13.21 17.04 -8.00
C LYS A 280 11.95 17.59 -7.32
N ALA A 281 10.82 16.90 -7.41
CA ALA A 281 9.58 17.30 -6.76
C ALA A 281 9.72 17.30 -5.23
N LEU A 282 10.29 16.24 -4.65
CA LEU A 282 10.54 16.17 -3.20
C LEU A 282 11.47 17.30 -2.72
N LYS A 283 12.48 17.68 -3.51
CA LYS A 283 13.36 18.83 -3.26
C LYS A 283 12.63 20.17 -3.33
N GLN A 284 11.81 20.39 -4.35
CA GLN A 284 10.98 21.60 -4.47
C GLN A 284 10.00 21.74 -3.31
N LEU A 285 9.54 20.62 -2.75
CA LEU A 285 8.68 20.58 -1.56
C LEU A 285 9.44 20.72 -0.23
N GLY A 286 10.78 20.74 -0.24
CA GLY A 286 11.64 20.80 0.94
C GLY A 286 11.70 19.51 1.76
N LEU A 287 11.30 18.37 1.17
CA LEU A 287 11.20 17.07 1.83
C LEU A 287 12.43 16.18 1.63
N TRP A 288 13.25 16.46 0.62
CA TRP A 288 14.50 15.78 0.25
C TRP A 288 15.56 16.81 -0.14
#